data_AF-A0A966QAM8-F1
#
_entry.id   AF-A0A966QAM8-F1
#
_cell.length_a   1.000
_cell.length_b   1.000
_cell.length_c   1.000
_cell.angle_alpha   90.00
_cell.angle_beta   90.00
_cell.angle_gamma   90.00
#
_symmetry.space_group_name_H-M   'P 1'
#
loop_
_entity.id
_entity.type
_entity.pdbx_description
1 polymer ?
#
loop_
_entity_poly.entity_id
_entity_poly.type
_entity_poly.pdbx_seq_one_letter_code
_entity_poly.pdbx_strand_id
1 'polypeptide(L)' 'EPTGNLDPATSVGIMKLLDRINREGTTVVMATHDAGIVDQMRKRVIELDGGTVIRDQARGVYGYTG' A
#
# COMPACT_ATOMS: atom_id res chain seq x y z
N GLU A 1 -0.70 7.86 -7.47
CA GLU A 1 -1.10 7.63 -6.06
C GLU A 1 -2.53 8.05 -5.82
N PRO A 2 -3.35 7.22 -5.16
CA PRO A 2 -4.73 7.56 -4.86
C PRO A 2 -4.89 8.52 -3.65
N THR A 3 -3.85 8.72 -2.84
CA THR A 3 -3.93 9.47 -1.56
C THR A 3 -3.01 10.70 -1.47
N GLY A 4 -2.12 10.92 -2.44
CA GLY A 4 -1.03 11.90 -2.32
C GLY A 4 -1.42 13.38 -2.14
N ASN A 5 -2.68 13.75 -2.39
CA ASN A 5 -3.22 15.12 -2.21
C ASN A 5 -4.43 15.19 -1.28
N LEU A 6 -4.72 14.12 -0.55
CA LEU A 6 -5.92 14.02 0.27
C LEU A 6 -5.57 14.16 1.75
N ASP A 7 -6.49 14.74 2.51
CA ASP A 7 -6.34 14.78 3.95
C ASP A 7 -6.29 13.35 4.53
N PRO A 8 -5.65 13.14 5.70
CA PRO A 8 -5.47 11.82 6.26
C PRO A 8 -6.77 11.02 6.45
N ALA A 9 -7.89 11.68 6.76
CA ALA A 9 -9.16 11.00 6.99
C ALA A 9 -9.76 10.48 5.66
N THR A 10 -9.72 11.30 4.61
CA THR A 10 -10.14 10.88 3.27
C THR A 10 -9.28 9.74 2.73
N SER A 11 -7.96 9.82 2.92
CA SER A 11 -7.03 8.75 2.54
C SER A 11 -7.38 7.42 3.20
N VAL A 12 -7.63 7.41 4.52
CA VAL A 12 -8.08 6.21 5.24
C VAL A 12 -9.41 5.67 4.71
N GLY A 13 -10.34 6.56 4.35
CA GLY A 13 -11.63 6.17 3.74
C GLY A 13 -11.45 5.42 2.41
N ILE A 14 -10.59 5.94 1.53
CA ILE A 14 -10.26 5.30 0.24
C ILE A 14 -9.59 3.94 0.48
N MET A 15 -8.65 3.87 1.41
CA MET A 15 -7.96 2.61 1.73
C MET A 15 -8.93 1.52 2.21
N LYS A 16 -9.91 1.89 3.04
CA LYS A 16 -10.98 0.96 3.49
C LYS A 16 -11.86 0.50 2.33
N LEU A 17 -12.17 1.38 1.38
CA LEU A 17 -12.93 1.02 0.19
C LEU A 17 -12.15 0.02 -0.67
N LEU A 18 -10.87 0.30 -0.94
CA LEU A 18 -10.00 -0.58 -1.71
C LEU A 18 -9.81 -1.95 -1.04
N ASP A 19 -9.67 -2.01 0.30
CA ASP A 19 -9.60 -3.29 1.02
C ASP A 19 -10.89 -4.10 0.87
N ARG A 20 -12.06 -3.45 0.88
CA ARG A 20 -13.36 -4.12 0.67
C ARG A 20 -13.47 -4.70 -0.74
N ILE A 21 -13.15 -3.90 -1.76
CA ILE A 21 -13.12 -4.34 -3.15
C ILE A 21 -12.15 -5.52 -3.32
N ASN A 22 -11.00 -5.46 -2.65
CA ASN A 22 -10.04 -6.57 -2.65
C ASN A 22 -10.60 -7.85 -2.01
N ARG A 23 -11.35 -7.75 -0.91
CA ARG A 23 -12.02 -8.88 -0.25
C ARG A 23 -13.15 -9.49 -1.08
N GLU A 24 -13.76 -8.71 -1.97
CA GLU A 24 -14.79 -9.18 -2.91
C GLU A 24 -14.19 -9.96 -4.12
N GLY A 25 -12.87 -10.20 -4.12
CA GLY A 25 -12.18 -11.01 -5.13
C GLY A 25 -11.48 -10.20 -6.22
N THR A 26 -11.59 -8.88 -6.18
CA THR A 26 -10.89 -8.01 -7.14
C THR A 26 -9.41 -7.89 -6.76
N THR A 27 -8.51 -8.07 -7.72
CA THR A 27 -7.10 -7.75 -7.50
C THR A 27 -6.90 -6.24 -7.59
N VAL A 28 -6.35 -5.64 -6.53
CA VAL A 28 -6.05 -4.21 -6.47
C VAL A 28 -4.54 -4.04 -6.46
N VAL A 29 -4.03 -3.23 -7.39
CA VAL A 29 -2.62 -2.79 -7.41
C VAL A 29 -2.60 -1.30 -7.07
N MET A 30 -1.81 -0.93 -6.06
CA MET A 30 -1.69 0.44 -5.59
C MET A 30 -0.22 0.83 -5.49
N ALA A 31 0.13 1.98 -6.07
CA ALA A 31 1.41 2.64 -5.84
C ALA A 31 1.22 3.74 -4.78
N THR A 32 2.10 3.78 -3.77
CA THR A 32 2.11 4.78 -2.70
C THR A 32 3.51 5.03 -2.13
N HIS A 33 3.80 6.26 -1.71
CA HIS A 33 4.95 6.69 -0.91
C HIS A 33 4.60 6.77 0.59
N ASP A 34 3.33 6.57 0.96
CA ASP A 34 2.89 6.59 2.35
C ASP A 34 3.18 5.25 3.04
N ALA A 35 4.27 5.24 3.81
CA ALA A 35 4.70 4.12 4.64
C ALA A 35 3.65 3.68 5.67
N GLY A 36 2.92 4.62 6.27
CA GLY A 36 1.93 4.34 7.30
C GLY A 36 0.73 3.57 6.76
N ILE A 37 0.31 3.89 5.53
CA ILE A 37 -0.76 3.15 4.84
C ILE A 37 -0.30 1.71 4.55
N VAL A 38 0.92 1.53 4.04
CA VAL A 38 1.48 0.20 3.75
C VAL A 38 1.52 -0.67 5.01
N ASP A 39 2.01 -0.12 6.11
CA ASP A 39 2.09 -0.81 7.41
C ASP A 39 0.72 -1.21 7.97
N GLN A 40 -0.29 -0.35 7.79
CA GLN A 40 -1.65 -0.63 8.24
C GLN A 40 -2.32 -1.75 7.43
N MET A 41 -2.07 -1.82 6.12
CA MET A 41 -2.72 -2.80 5.24
C MET A 41 -2.19 -4.22 5.44
N ARG A 42 -0.90 -4.38 5.76
CA ARG A 42 -0.22 -5.69 5.89
C ARG A 42 -0.47 -6.64 4.71
N LYS A 43 -0.56 -6.10 3.49
CA LYS A 43 -0.73 -6.84 2.23
C LYS A 43 0.65 -7.13 1.61
N ARG A 44 0.65 -7.69 0.39
CA ARG A 44 1.89 -7.86 -0.37
C ARG A 44 2.49 -6.50 -0.72
N VAL A 45 3.78 -6.33 -0.46
CA VAL A 45 4.54 -5.11 -0.78
C VAL A 45 5.61 -5.47 -1.81
N ILE A 46 5.65 -4.68 -2.89
CA ILE A 46 6.69 -4.76 -3.92
C ILE A 46 7.38 -3.40 -3.95
N GLU A 47 8.68 -3.38 -3.68
CA GLU A 47 9.49 -2.16 -3.69
C GLU A 47 10.38 -2.13 -4.93
N LEU A 48 10.41 -0.97 -5.58
CA LEU A 48 11.17 -0.73 -6.79
C LEU A 48 12.22 0.34 -6.52
N ASP A 49 13.46 0.06 -6.93
CA ASP A 49 14.55 1.05 -6.95
C ASP A 49 15.33 0.93 -8.26
N GLY A 50 15.63 2.06 -8.91
CA GLY A 50 16.35 2.09 -10.19
C GLY A 50 15.72 1.25 -11.30
N GLY A 51 14.41 1.01 -11.28
CA GLY A 51 13.71 0.14 -12.25
C GLY A 51 13.80 -1.35 -11.96
N THR A 52 14.35 -1.75 -10.81
CA THR A 52 14.49 -3.14 -10.37
C THR A 52 13.64 -3.41 -9.13
N VAL A 53 13.07 -4.62 -9.02
CA VAL A 53 12.40 -5.07 -7.79
C VAL A 53 13.46 -5.40 -6.75
N ILE A 54 13.52 -4.61 -5.67
CA ILE A 54 14.46 -4.83 -4.56
C ILE A 54 13.80 -5.54 -3.38
N ARG A 55 12.46 -5.59 -3.32
CA ARG A 55 11.70 -6.25 -2.27
C ARG A 55 10.39 -6.80 -2.78
N ASP A 56 10.04 -8.01 -2.35
CA ASP A 56 8.72 -8.62 -2.57
C ASP A 56 8.33 -9.45 -1.33
N GLN A 57 7.33 -8.99 -0.58
CA GLN A 57 6.92 -9.61 0.67
C GLN A 57 5.41 -9.78 0.74
N ALA A 58 4.91 -11.01 0.93
CA ALA A 58 3.48 -11.33 0.94
C ALA A 58 2.65 -10.66 2.06
N ARG A 59 3.31 -10.26 3.16
CA ARG A 59 2.74 -9.47 4.26
C ARG A 59 3.77 -8.43 4.70
N GLY A 60 4.08 -7.51 3.79
CA GLY A 60 5.10 -6.50 4.02
C GLY A 60 4.63 -5.44 5.03
N VAL A 61 5.58 -5.00 5.84
CA VAL A 61 5.55 -3.71 6.55
C VAL A 61 6.65 -2.86 5.92
N TYR A 62 6.42 -1.58 5.66
CA TYR A 62 7.43 -0.64 5.21
C TYR A 62 8.66 -0.66 6.13
N GLY A 63 8.47 -0.88 7.43
CA GLY A 63 9.53 -0.96 8.44
C GLY A 63 10.62 -2.03 8.18
N TYR A 64 11.75 -1.58 7.63
CA TYR A 64 13.08 -2.09 7.95
C TYR A 64 13.98 -0.87 8.22
N THR A 65 14.08 -0.46 9.48
CA THR A 65 15.24 0.28 9.96
C THR A 65 16.36 -0.74 10.18
N GLY A 66 17.28 -0.82 9.22
CA GLY A 66 18.62 -1.35 9.38
C GLY A 66 19.59 -0.32 8.85
#